data_AF-A0A415DJX0-F1
#
_entry.id   AF-A0A415DJX0-F1
#
_cell.length_a   1.000
_cell.length_b   1.000
_cell.length_c   1.000
_cell.angle_alpha   90.00
_cell.angle_beta   90.00
_cell.angle_gamma   90.00
#
_symmetry.space_group_name_H-M   'P 1'
#
loop_
_entity.id
_entity.type
_entity.pdbx_description
1 polymer ?
#
loop_
_entity_poly.entity_id
_entity_poly.type
_entity_poly.pdbx_seq_one_letter_code
_entity_poly.pdbx_strand_id
1 'polypeptide(L)'
;MIVAMPEEVLEKIIKRVIGIGVKKKEIDIGEKPAYISMNEASKRYGRVIVEGWIKAGVVKRYKDNKRSNSRIRISVLELEAAACCNNLYTGLKEVSKCDVDIINQERMSQFKDIEL
;
A
#
# COMPACT_ATOMS: atom_id res chain seq x y z
N MET A 1 -9.93 23.06 6.44
CA MET A 1 -9.41 22.18 7.50
C MET A 1 -8.18 21.48 6.95
N ILE A 2 -6.98 21.87 7.38
CA ILE A 2 -5.76 21.12 7.06
C ILE A 2 -5.76 19.95 8.04
N VAL A 3 -6.08 18.75 7.57
CA VAL A 3 -6.02 17.54 8.40
C VAL A 3 -4.54 17.19 8.52
N ALA A 4 -3.97 17.40 9.70
CA ALA A 4 -2.62 16.94 9.98
C ALA A 4 -2.60 15.41 9.93
N MET A 5 -1.69 14.84 9.14
CA MET A 5 -1.49 13.40 9.14
C MET A 5 -1.02 12.98 10.54
N PRO A 6 -1.62 11.95 11.17
CA PRO A 6 -1.17 11.48 12.47
C PRO A 6 0.30 11.05 12.41
N GLU A 7 1.07 11.42 13.42
CA GLU A 7 2.52 11.16 13.49
C GLU A 7 2.84 9.67 13.33
N GLU A 8 2.02 8.80 13.91
CA GLU A 8 2.16 7.34 13.80
C GLU A 8 2.03 6.83 12.36
N VAL A 9 1.13 7.43 11.57
CA VAL A 9 0.95 7.08 10.16
C VAL A 9 2.17 7.54 9.37
N LEU A 10 2.66 8.75 9.65
CA LEU A 10 3.86 9.30 9.03
C LEU A 10 5.09 8.43 9.32
N GLU A 11 5.31 8.04 10.57
CA GLU A 11 6.41 7.15 10.94
C GLU A 11 6.37 5.80 10.22
N LYS A 12 5.19 5.18 10.14
CA LYS A 12 5.01 3.89 9.43
C LYS A 12 5.37 4.02 7.96
N ILE A 13 5.02 5.13 7.33
CA ILE A 13 5.36 5.43 5.92
C ILE A 13 6.88 5.57 5.79
N ILE A 14 7.51 6.39 6.63
CA ILE A 14 8.97 6.61 6.60
C ILE A 14 9.73 5.29 6.74
N LYS A 15 9.36 4.48 7.75
CA LYS A 15 9.97 3.16 7.98
C LYS A 15 9.82 2.25 6.75
N ARG A 16 8.66 2.29 6.08
CA ARG A 16 8.41 1.49 4.88
C ARG A 16 9.22 1.96 3.67
N VAL A 17 9.31 3.26 3.45
CA VAL A 17 10.12 3.84 2.37
C VAL A 17 11.60 3.53 2.57
N ILE A 18 12.11 3.65 3.80
CA ILE A 18 13.48 3.24 4.13
C ILE A 18 13.70 1.75 3.81
N GLY A 19 12.76 0.88 4.21
CA GLY A 19 12.82 -0.55 3.90
C GLY A 19 12.84 -0.85 2.39
N ILE A 20 12.10 -0.07 1.58
CA ILE A 20 12.16 -0.17 0.11
C ILE A 20 13.54 0.23 -0.40
N GLY A 21 14.12 1.31 0.13
CA GLY A 21 15.46 1.77 -0.21
C GLY A 21 16.55 0.73 0.10
N VAL A 22 16.49 0.11 1.27
CA VAL A 22 17.39 -1.00 1.65
C VAL A 22 17.24 -2.17 0.67
N LYS A 23 16.00 -2.56 0.37
CA LYS A 23 15.74 -3.66 -0.56
C LYS A 23 16.22 -3.37 -1.98
N LYS A 24 16.13 -2.12 -2.43
CA LYS A 24 16.71 -1.68 -3.70
C LYS A 24 18.23 -1.88 -3.71
N LYS A 25 18.92 -1.45 -2.64
CA LYS A 25 20.37 -1.66 -2.52
C LYS A 25 20.72 -3.14 -2.60
N GLU A 26 20.02 -4.00 -1.87
CA GLU A 26 20.24 -5.47 -1.88
C GLU A 26 20.03 -6.08 -3.27
N ILE A 27 19.07 -5.55 -4.05
CA ILE A 27 18.84 -5.96 -5.43
C ILE A 27 19.98 -5.49 -6.34
N ASP A 28 20.40 -4.24 -6.20
CA ASP A 28 21.44 -3.63 -7.04
C ASP A 28 22.80 -4.32 -6.86
N ILE A 29 23.10 -4.81 -5.65
CA ILE A 29 24.31 -5.60 -5.36
C ILE A 29 24.16 -7.11 -5.61
N GLY A 30 22.97 -7.55 -6.06
CA GLY A 30 22.71 -8.95 -6.42
C GLY A 30 22.41 -9.90 -5.25
N GLU A 31 22.29 -9.40 -4.03
CA GLU A 31 21.93 -10.21 -2.85
C GLU A 31 20.46 -10.67 -2.87
N LYS A 32 19.57 -9.87 -3.48
CA LYS A 32 18.16 -10.22 -3.65
C LYS A 32 17.72 -10.16 -5.11
N PRO A 33 16.75 -11.01 -5.53
CA PRO A 33 16.27 -10.99 -6.89
C PRO A 33 15.46 -9.73 -7.17
N ALA A 34 15.74 -9.06 -8.29
CA ALA A 34 14.94 -7.93 -8.78
C ALA A 34 13.50 -8.33 -9.15
N TYR A 35 13.29 -9.60 -9.47
CA TYR A 35 12.02 -10.13 -9.97
C TYR A 35 11.61 -11.41 -9.24
N ILE A 36 10.31 -11.55 -8.99
CA ILE A 36 9.71 -12.78 -8.45
C ILE A 36 8.64 -13.33 -9.39
N SER A 37 8.23 -14.58 -9.16
CA SER A 37 7.16 -15.22 -9.92
C SER A 37 5.78 -14.68 -9.54
N MET A 38 4.79 -14.86 -10.42
CA MET A 38 3.38 -14.55 -10.12
C MET A 38 2.87 -15.28 -8.87
N ASN A 39 3.27 -16.54 -8.69
CA ASN A 39 2.87 -17.34 -7.54
C ASN A 39 3.45 -16.77 -6.24
N GLU A 40 4.73 -16.39 -6.27
CA GLU A 40 5.39 -15.79 -5.10
C GLU A 40 4.80 -14.43 -4.75
N ALA A 41 4.55 -13.57 -5.75
CA ALA A 41 3.88 -12.29 -5.54
C ALA A 41 2.46 -12.48 -4.97
N SER A 42 1.70 -13.44 -5.51
CA SER A 42 0.33 -13.73 -5.07
C SER A 42 0.28 -14.24 -3.64
N LYS A 43 1.28 -15.03 -3.20
CA LYS A 43 1.40 -15.49 -1.80
C LYS A 43 1.68 -14.32 -0.85
N ARG A 44 2.49 -13.34 -1.27
CA ARG A 44 2.90 -12.22 -0.41
C ARG A 44 1.87 -11.11 -0.30
N TYR A 45 1.21 -10.75 -1.40
CA TYR A 45 0.33 -9.57 -1.46
C TYR A 45 -1.12 -9.90 -1.79
N GLY A 46 -1.44 -11.17 -2.06
CA GLY A 46 -2.76 -11.61 -2.52
C GLY A 46 -2.92 -11.54 -4.04
N ARG A 47 -3.44 -12.62 -4.62
CA ARG A 47 -3.56 -12.77 -6.09
C ARG A 47 -4.36 -11.65 -6.76
N VAL A 48 -5.56 -11.37 -6.24
CA VAL A 48 -6.48 -10.36 -6.81
C VAL A 48 -5.85 -8.97 -6.77
N ILE A 49 -5.14 -8.65 -5.69
CA ILE A 49 -4.45 -7.37 -5.51
C ILE A 49 -3.33 -7.24 -6.55
N VAL A 50 -2.47 -8.24 -6.68
CA VAL A 50 -1.37 -8.24 -7.65
C VAL A 50 -1.89 -8.16 -9.09
N GLU A 51 -2.92 -8.95 -9.44
CA GLU A 51 -3.55 -8.88 -10.76
C GLU A 51 -4.16 -7.50 -11.04
N GLY A 52 -4.77 -6.88 -10.02
CA GLY A 52 -5.28 -5.51 -10.08
C GLY A 52 -4.18 -4.49 -10.38
N TRP A 53 -3.05 -4.56 -9.65
CA TRP A 53 -1.91 -3.67 -9.89
C TRP A 53 -1.28 -3.84 -11.27
N ILE A 54 -1.19 -5.07 -11.75
CA ILE A 54 -0.70 -5.36 -13.11
C ILE A 54 -1.66 -4.79 -14.15
N LYS A 55 -2.98 -4.99 -13.98
CA LYS A 55 -4.00 -4.48 -14.90
C LYS A 55 -4.01 -2.95 -14.93
N ALA A 56 -3.77 -2.31 -13.80
CA ALA A 56 -3.66 -0.86 -13.67
C ALA A 56 -2.32 -0.29 -14.16
N GLY A 57 -1.34 -1.14 -14.53
CA GLY A 57 -0.02 -0.70 -14.98
C GLY A 57 0.89 -0.17 -13.87
N VAL A 58 0.49 -0.30 -12.60
CA VAL A 58 1.27 0.12 -11.43
C VAL A 58 2.48 -0.80 -11.23
N VAL A 59 2.31 -2.09 -11.53
CA VAL A 59 3.35 -3.10 -11.44
C VAL A 59 3.57 -3.73 -12.81
N LYS A 60 4.81 -3.70 -13.30
CA LYS A 60 5.18 -4.28 -14.59
C LYS A 60 5.32 -5.80 -14.46
N ARG A 61 4.71 -6.48 -15.42
CA ARG A 61 4.96 -7.89 -15.67
C ARG A 61 5.85 -8.05 -16.89
N TYR A 62 6.87 -8.88 -16.76
CA TYR A 62 7.73 -9.30 -17.85
C TYR A 62 7.45 -10.77 -18.12
N LYS A 63 7.20 -11.08 -19.39
CA LYS A 63 6.87 -12.43 -19.82
C LYS A 63 8.02 -12.92 -20.69
N ASP A 64 8.56 -14.08 -20.35
CA ASP A 64 9.75 -14.60 -21.03
C ASP A 64 9.46 -15.10 -22.46
N ASN A 65 8.19 -15.39 -22.77
CA ASN A 65 7.74 -15.81 -24.10
C ASN A 65 6.27 -15.40 -24.32
N LYS A 66 5.81 -15.34 -25.57
CA LYS A 66 4.41 -15.12 -25.93
C LYS A 66 3.48 -16.26 -25.48
N ARG A 67 4.00 -17.50 -25.35
CA ARG A 67 3.24 -18.69 -24.93
C ARG A 67 2.47 -18.47 -23.62
N SER A 68 1.26 -19.00 -23.50
CA SER A 68 0.40 -18.86 -22.30
C SER A 68 1.08 -19.28 -21.00
N ASN A 69 1.91 -20.33 -21.05
CA ASN A 69 2.49 -20.99 -19.87
C ASN A 69 3.89 -20.48 -19.50
N SER A 70 4.38 -19.44 -20.18
CA SER A 70 5.73 -18.96 -19.92
C SER A 70 5.84 -18.33 -18.54
N ARG A 71 7.03 -18.42 -17.95
CA ARG A 71 7.34 -17.77 -16.68
C ARG A 71 7.07 -16.26 -16.75
N ILE A 72 6.47 -15.75 -15.68
CA ILE A 72 6.19 -14.34 -15.47
C ILE A 72 7.15 -13.85 -14.38
N ARG A 73 7.83 -12.74 -14.68
CA ARG A 73 8.73 -12.02 -13.78
C ARG A 73 8.07 -10.69 -13.41
N ILE A 74 7.93 -10.44 -12.12
CA ILE A 74 7.26 -9.26 -11.58
C ILE A 74 8.27 -8.49 -10.74
N SER A 75 8.38 -7.18 -10.96
CA SER A 75 9.32 -6.32 -10.24
C SER A 75 9.02 -6.30 -8.75
N VAL A 76 10.03 -6.64 -7.93
CA VAL A 76 9.90 -6.63 -6.47
C VAL A 76 9.71 -5.20 -5.95
N LEU A 77 10.46 -4.23 -6.49
CA LEU A 77 10.38 -2.84 -6.01
C LEU A 77 9.04 -2.19 -6.35
N GLU A 78 8.47 -2.48 -7.53
CA GLU A 78 7.15 -1.95 -7.89
C GLU A 78 6.05 -2.57 -7.04
N LEU A 79 6.14 -3.87 -6.70
CA LEU A 79 5.21 -4.51 -5.77
C LEU A 79 5.26 -3.88 -4.37
N GLU A 80 6.45 -3.61 -3.83
CA GLU A 80 6.60 -2.97 -2.53
C GLU A 80 6.11 -1.52 -2.53
N ALA A 81 6.38 -0.77 -3.59
CA ALA A 81 5.88 0.59 -3.76
C ALA A 81 4.34 0.61 -3.85
N ALA A 82 3.75 -0.28 -4.65
CA ALA A 82 2.30 -0.41 -4.77
C ALA A 82 1.65 -0.78 -3.43
N ALA A 83 2.24 -1.72 -2.69
CA ALA A 83 1.78 -2.08 -1.35
C ALA A 83 1.89 -0.92 -0.37
N CYS A 84 2.97 -0.14 -0.43
CA CYS A 84 3.16 1.04 0.40
C CYS A 84 2.06 2.09 0.13
N CYS A 85 1.82 2.43 -1.13
CA CYS A 85 0.77 3.38 -1.52
C CYS A 85 -0.64 2.93 -1.10
N ASN A 86 -0.95 1.64 -1.24
CA ASN A 86 -2.26 1.11 -0.89
C ASN A 86 -2.50 1.14 0.63
N ASN A 87 -1.49 0.76 1.43
CA ASN A 87 -1.57 0.84 2.90
C ASN A 87 -1.70 2.29 3.40
N LEU A 88 -1.05 3.24 2.72
CA LEU A 88 -1.12 4.66 3.02
C LEU A 88 -2.55 5.20 2.82
N TYR A 89 -3.20 4.81 1.72
CA TYR A 89 -4.60 5.16 1.47
C TYR A 89 -5.55 4.56 2.52
N THR A 90 -5.36 3.29 2.91
CA THR A 90 -6.19 2.65 3.94
C THR A 90 -6.05 3.35 5.29
N GLY A 91 -4.82 3.64 5.72
CA GLY A 91 -4.58 4.35 6.99
C GLY A 91 -5.20 5.75 7.00
N LEU A 92 -5.09 6.51 5.92
CA LEU A 92 -5.74 7.82 5.81
C LEU A 92 -7.28 7.73 5.80
N LYS A 93 -7.82 6.68 5.17
CA LYS A 93 -9.27 6.43 5.15
C LYS A 93 -9.82 6.08 6.53
N GLU A 94 -9.06 5.39 7.35
CA GLU A 94 -9.45 5.07 8.73
C GLU A 94 -9.44 6.32 9.61
N VAL A 95 -8.39 7.13 9.54
CA VAL A 95 -8.28 8.40 10.27
C VAL A 95 -9.43 9.34 9.91
N SER A 96 -9.71 9.52 8.62
CA SER A 96 -10.81 10.38 8.16
C SER A 96 -12.20 9.90 8.60
N LYS A 97 -12.42 8.60 8.81
CA LYS A 97 -13.66 8.09 9.40
C LYS A 97 -13.77 8.45 10.88
N CYS A 98 -12.70 8.27 11.65
CA CYS A 98 -12.65 8.65 13.06
C CYS A 98 -12.98 10.14 13.25
N ASP A 99 -12.45 11.01 12.40
CA ASP A 99 -12.74 12.45 12.45
C ASP A 99 -14.24 12.75 12.25
N VAL A 100 -14.88 12.08 11.29
CA VAL A 100 -16.32 12.23 11.04
C VAL A 100 -17.14 11.75 12.24
N ASP A 101 -16.73 10.65 12.87
CA ASP A 101 -17.40 10.11 14.06
C ASP A 101 -17.25 11.03 15.28
N ILE A 102 -16.07 11.63 15.49
CA ILE A 102 -15.82 12.63 16.55
C ILE A 102 -16.70 13.86 16.34
N ILE A 103 -16.73 14.41 15.12
CA ILE A 103 -17.56 15.57 14.77
C ILE A 103 -19.04 15.24 15.04
N ASN A 104 -19.50 14.05 14.67
CA ASN A 104 -20.88 13.64 14.92
C ASN A 104 -21.18 13.48 16.42
N GLN A 105 -20.24 12.94 17.22
CA GLN A 105 -20.39 12.84 18.67
C GLN A 105 -20.44 14.22 19.35
N GLU A 106 -19.57 15.15 18.96
CA GLU A 106 -19.57 16.51 19.50
C GLU A 106 -20.88 17.24 19.19
N ARG A 107 -21.40 17.10 17.96
CA ARG A 107 -22.71 17.65 17.60
C ARG A 107 -23.84 17.04 18.43
N MET A 108 -23.86 15.71 18.59
CA MET A 108 -24.87 15.03 19.39
C MET A 108 -24.82 15.41 20.87
N SER A 109 -23.64 15.69 21.42
CA SER A 109 -23.47 16.21 22.78
C SER A 109 -23.99 17.65 22.91
N GLN A 110 -23.71 18.51 21.95
CA GLN A 110 -24.25 19.88 21.92
C GLN A 110 -25.79 19.92 21.86
N PHE A 111 -26.44 18.96 21.20
CA PHE A 111 -27.90 18.88 21.17
C PHE A 111 -28.51 18.35 22.47
N LYS A 112 -27.77 17.55 23.26
CA LYS A 112 -28.22 17.10 24.59
C LYS A 112 -28.25 18.21 25.62
N ASP A 113 -27.39 19.21 25.48
CA ASP A 113 -27.33 20.37 26.39
C ASP A 113 -28.44 21.42 26.13
N ILE A 114 -29.26 21.22 25.09
CA ILE A 114 -30.34 22.15 24.68
C ILE A 114 -31.73 21.66 25.12
N GLU A 115 -31.87 20.38 25.51
CA GLU A 115 -33.11 19.86 26.11
C GLU A 115 -33.10 20.11 27.64
N LEU A 116 -33.48 21.34 28.02
CA LEU A 116 -33.90 21.73 29.39
C LEU A 116 -35.39 22.06 29.41
#